data_AF-A0A925ZNW2-F1
#
_entry.id   AF-A0A925ZNW2-F1
#
_cell.length_a   1.000
_cell.length_b   1.000
_cell.length_c   1.000
_cell.angle_alpha   90.00
_cell.angle_beta   90.00
_cell.angle_gamma   90.00
#
_symmetry.space_group_name_H-M   'P 1'
#
loop_
_entity.id
_entity.type
_entity.pdbx_description
1 polymer ?
#
loop_
_entity_poly.entity_id
_entity_poly.type
_entity_poly.pdbx_seq_one_letter_code
_entity_poly.pdbx_strand_id
1 'polypeptide(L)'
;MPSDAAGYTMTDPAAMAGAAMGMPRHGQVAMQMPAMPMPPMQTQAITHIVRSRAYSFLCDPHGQPVELGSGRSGKAYLGEEVWLESKTAFRRRIAIKILQRGVGPEDALRFQMEKEVLERVQGHPNIITLYASGESDNPDFVPAPVRDKVENDFMILELCDLSLEERLKGSRGGEREDLLGYAPRDRLFRVLEYLMPIASAVEYAHLECNVCHRDIKPGNILLRLPNPKLQGSSLDVRLADFNVGKIRDDAQDLSVTRLHGVPGTLFFQAPEQETNAFEILVNVQSGQKEVTYFEDFYISIAENDTFELFNRGRRYGVTGADLAKRKLYLSRPYEELTESNVRAKIIKSVDRPADIYSLGALFYFLITGTHGNPKTLYDAFYKFVEYDGPTDGDVANQNTVEAYIEHEYSVIQSLRAPKVDEHNQPVLAPADRFFSYKHYLDGNGELIDKEILKVIAKAMIRNKVDSFCQASDVETTGISAFVDDLRRLYGGFGTYMPTRPGTLVLSSRSNAARREGNIGRWWKQLQTWVNRGRSSAPPRPAGMAARKPKQLPPGQGGQ
;
A
#
# COMPACT_ATOMS: atom_id res chain seq x y z
N MET A 1 70.58 -3.75 -14.79
CA MET A 1 71.54 -3.43 -15.87
C MET A 1 72.90 -3.97 -15.45
N PRO A 2 73.46 -5.00 -16.12
CA PRO A 2 72.86 -5.88 -17.14
C PRO A 2 71.79 -6.82 -16.48
N SER A 3 71.49 -8.08 -16.78
CA SER A 3 71.98 -9.13 -17.71
C SER A 3 70.90 -10.23 -17.81
N ASP A 4 70.75 -11.07 -18.85
CA ASP A 4 71.37 -11.13 -20.19
C ASP A 4 70.51 -12.02 -21.15
N ALA A 5 71.11 -12.45 -22.27
CA ALA A 5 70.72 -13.52 -23.22
C ALA A 5 70.13 -14.83 -22.62
N ALA A 6 69.47 -15.73 -23.39
CA ALA A 6 68.86 -15.71 -24.75
C ALA A 6 68.04 -17.01 -24.97
N GLY A 7 67.26 -17.12 -26.06
CA GLY A 7 66.56 -18.37 -26.44
C GLY A 7 65.91 -18.32 -27.83
N TYR A 8 65.94 -19.42 -28.58
CA TYR A 8 65.56 -19.54 -30.00
C TYR A 8 64.61 -20.72 -30.23
N THR A 9 63.47 -20.53 -30.91
CA THR A 9 62.72 -21.53 -31.71
C THR A 9 61.72 -20.77 -32.62
N MET A 10 61.75 -20.95 -33.95
CA MET A 10 61.03 -21.99 -34.72
C MET A 10 59.50 -21.97 -34.51
N THR A 11 58.72 -21.30 -35.37
CA THR A 11 58.28 -21.63 -36.76
C THR A 11 56.86 -22.20 -36.78
N ASP A 12 55.95 -21.51 -37.48
CA ASP A 12 54.52 -21.81 -37.58
C ASP A 12 54.15 -22.29 -39.00
N PRO A 13 53.60 -23.51 -39.20
CA PRO A 13 53.33 -24.09 -40.52
C PRO A 13 51.88 -23.91 -41.01
N ALA A 14 51.71 -23.60 -42.30
CA ALA A 14 50.42 -23.19 -42.89
C ALA A 14 49.62 -24.31 -43.61
N ALA A 15 48.31 -24.08 -43.76
CA ALA A 15 47.43 -24.71 -44.75
C ALA A 15 46.46 -23.63 -45.32
N MET A 16 46.60 -23.23 -46.59
CA MET A 16 45.86 -23.77 -47.77
C MET A 16 44.34 -23.51 -47.68
N ALA A 17 43.79 -22.49 -48.36
CA ALA A 17 43.40 -22.42 -49.79
C ALA A 17 42.04 -23.11 -50.09
N GLY A 18 41.12 -22.58 -50.91
CA GLY A 18 41.06 -21.33 -51.71
C GLY A 18 39.67 -20.65 -51.65
N ALA A 19 39.19 -19.88 -52.63
CA ALA A 19 39.69 -19.63 -53.99
C ALA A 19 39.31 -18.22 -54.54
N ALA A 20 39.81 -17.87 -55.72
CA ALA A 20 39.55 -16.64 -56.48
C ALA A 20 38.20 -16.69 -57.27
N MET A 21 37.68 -15.69 -57.99
CA MET A 21 38.30 -14.60 -58.78
C MET A 21 37.40 -13.34 -58.88
N GLY A 22 37.98 -12.18 -59.27
CA GLY A 22 37.21 -10.94 -59.50
C GLY A 22 38.03 -9.65 -59.70
N MET A 23 38.98 -9.63 -60.65
CA MET A 23 39.77 -8.44 -61.07
C MET A 23 39.08 -7.69 -62.23
N PRO A 24 39.46 -6.43 -62.61
CA PRO A 24 40.67 -5.69 -62.24
C PRO A 24 40.47 -4.23 -61.76
N ARG A 25 41.59 -3.57 -61.44
CA ARG A 25 41.70 -2.12 -61.17
C ARG A 25 41.68 -1.29 -62.47
N HIS A 26 41.21 -0.04 -62.40
CA HIS A 26 41.93 1.13 -62.92
C HIS A 26 41.58 2.37 -62.07
N GLY A 27 42.52 3.30 -61.92
CA GLY A 27 42.42 4.39 -60.93
C GLY A 27 41.75 5.67 -61.43
N GLN A 28 41.29 6.50 -60.49
CA GLN A 28 40.86 7.88 -60.75
C GLN A 28 41.43 8.86 -59.71
N VAL A 29 41.48 10.13 -60.13
CA VAL A 29 42.11 11.25 -59.42
C VAL A 29 41.35 11.60 -58.13
N ALA A 30 42.09 11.92 -57.06
CA ALA A 30 41.50 12.44 -55.83
C ALA A 30 40.94 13.85 -56.04
N MET A 31 39.62 13.97 -56.27
CA MET A 31 38.92 15.25 -56.15
C MET A 31 38.65 15.56 -54.68
N GLN A 32 39.23 16.64 -54.18
CA GLN A 32 38.80 17.23 -52.91
C GLN A 32 37.41 17.84 -53.09
N MET A 33 36.39 17.21 -52.53
CA MET A 33 35.07 17.84 -52.35
C MET A 33 35.19 18.95 -51.30
N PRO A 34 34.65 20.16 -51.53
CA PRO A 34 34.60 21.19 -50.50
C PRO A 34 33.67 20.73 -49.37
N ALA A 35 34.09 20.92 -48.12
CA ALA A 35 33.25 20.63 -46.97
C ALA A 35 32.04 21.57 -46.96
N MET A 36 30.85 21.05 -47.23
CA MET A 36 29.62 21.84 -47.11
C MET A 36 29.39 22.17 -45.62
N PRO A 37 29.12 23.43 -45.26
CA PRO A 37 28.76 23.77 -43.90
C PRO A 37 27.42 23.11 -43.58
N MET A 38 27.38 22.30 -42.51
CA MET A 38 26.13 21.83 -41.94
C MET A 38 25.26 23.07 -41.63
N PRO A 39 23.99 23.10 -42.07
CA PRO A 39 23.10 24.18 -41.68
C PRO A 39 22.98 24.17 -40.14
N PRO A 40 22.92 25.34 -39.48
CA PRO A 40 22.74 25.37 -38.03
C PRO A 40 21.44 24.63 -37.70
N MET A 41 21.51 23.64 -36.81
CA MET A 41 20.32 23.01 -36.26
C MET A 41 19.53 24.08 -35.52
N GLN A 42 18.52 24.65 -36.19
CA GLN A 42 17.52 25.49 -35.55
C GLN A 42 16.77 24.59 -34.57
N THR A 43 17.14 24.67 -33.30
CA THR A 43 16.38 24.09 -32.20
C THR A 43 14.99 24.71 -32.25
N GLN A 44 14.03 24.00 -32.84
CA GLN A 44 12.66 24.48 -32.92
C GLN A 44 12.19 24.71 -31.49
N ALA A 45 11.88 25.97 -31.15
CA ALA A 45 11.44 26.32 -29.81
C ALA A 45 10.20 25.49 -29.49
N ILE A 46 10.29 24.60 -28.50
CA ILE A 46 9.20 23.72 -28.11
C ILE A 46 8.07 24.63 -27.62
N THR A 47 6.98 24.70 -28.39
CA THR A 47 5.84 25.59 -28.11
C THR A 47 5.02 24.99 -26.97
N HIS A 48 5.51 25.13 -25.74
CA HIS A 48 4.83 24.67 -24.53
C HIS A 48 3.50 25.41 -24.36
N ILE A 49 2.39 24.66 -24.36
CA ILE A 49 1.08 25.20 -24.00
C ILE A 49 1.00 25.31 -22.47
N VAL A 50 1.41 26.45 -21.93
CA VAL A 50 1.20 26.77 -20.52
C VAL A 50 -0.30 26.87 -20.24
N ARG A 51 -0.75 26.26 -19.14
CA ARG A 51 -2.11 26.38 -18.59
C ARG A 51 -2.04 26.38 -17.07
N SER A 52 -2.62 27.37 -16.43
CA SER A 52 -2.61 27.56 -14.99
C SER A 52 -3.82 26.89 -14.35
N ARG A 53 -3.55 26.01 -13.38
CA ARG A 53 -4.55 25.49 -12.46
C ARG A 53 -4.53 26.30 -11.18
N ALA A 54 -5.71 26.61 -10.65
CA ALA A 54 -5.86 27.16 -9.31
C ALA A 54 -6.57 26.14 -8.42
N TYR A 55 -6.09 26.05 -7.18
CA TYR A 55 -6.61 25.15 -6.15
C TYR A 55 -7.16 25.98 -5.00
N SER A 56 -8.32 25.62 -4.47
CA SER A 56 -8.95 26.33 -3.36
C SER A 56 -9.66 25.35 -2.42
N PHE A 57 -9.50 25.58 -1.11
CA PHE A 57 -10.23 24.85 -0.07
C PHE A 57 -11.75 25.12 -0.18
N LEU A 58 -12.57 24.09 0.06
CA LEU A 58 -14.00 24.24 0.25
C LEU A 58 -14.30 24.40 1.75
N CYS A 59 -14.88 25.54 2.09
CA CYS A 59 -15.37 25.81 3.44
C CYS A 59 -16.85 25.48 3.61
N ASP A 60 -17.22 25.21 4.86
CA ASP A 60 -18.59 25.05 5.32
C ASP A 60 -19.33 26.42 5.44
N PRO A 61 -20.62 26.45 5.81
CA PRO A 61 -21.37 27.69 6.02
C PRO A 61 -20.85 28.60 7.14
N HIS A 62 -19.88 28.15 7.94
CA HIS A 62 -19.21 28.89 9.01
C HIS A 62 -17.79 29.34 8.62
N GLY A 63 -17.39 29.13 7.37
CA GLY A 63 -16.07 29.49 6.85
C GLY A 63 -14.93 28.54 7.25
N GLN A 64 -15.24 27.41 7.88
CA GLN A 64 -14.25 26.39 8.27
C GLN A 64 -13.97 25.45 7.08
N PRO A 65 -12.70 25.16 6.73
CA PRO A 65 -12.39 24.21 5.67
C PRO A 65 -12.87 22.81 6.06
N VAL A 66 -13.52 22.11 5.12
CA VAL A 66 -14.10 20.79 5.38
C VAL A 66 -12.98 19.75 5.48
N GLU A 67 -12.67 19.31 6.69
CA GLU A 67 -11.66 18.28 6.94
C GLU A 67 -12.15 16.90 6.47
N LEU A 68 -11.37 16.27 5.59
CA LEU A 68 -11.59 14.91 5.07
C LEU A 68 -10.88 13.84 5.91
N GLY A 69 -9.94 14.22 6.77
CA GLY A 69 -9.24 13.31 7.69
C GLY A 69 -7.95 13.91 8.26
N SER A 70 -7.41 13.28 9.31
CA SER A 70 -6.14 13.66 9.94
C SER A 70 -5.26 12.43 10.08
N GLY A 71 -4.09 12.45 9.43
CA GLY A 71 -3.04 11.43 9.58
C GLY A 71 -2.00 11.83 10.63
N ARG A 72 -0.87 11.10 10.64
CA ARG A 72 0.29 11.39 11.51
C ARG A 72 0.97 12.72 11.15
N SER A 73 1.44 12.86 9.91
CA SER A 73 2.20 14.04 9.46
C SER A 73 1.33 15.14 8.84
N GLY A 74 0.12 14.83 8.37
CA GLY A 74 -0.67 15.73 7.53
C GLY A 74 -2.18 15.65 7.77
N LYS A 75 -2.93 16.61 7.22
CA LYS A 75 -4.40 16.66 7.23
C LYS A 75 -4.92 16.72 5.81
N ALA A 76 -6.03 16.03 5.56
CA ALA A 76 -6.73 16.08 4.28
C ALA A 76 -7.94 17.03 4.40
N TYR A 77 -8.10 17.91 3.42
CA TYR A 77 -9.22 18.85 3.30
C TYR A 77 -9.90 18.73 1.94
N LEU A 78 -11.19 19.03 1.87
CA LEU A 78 -11.93 19.11 0.62
C LEU A 78 -11.55 20.40 -0.13
N GLY A 79 -11.36 20.31 -1.44
CA GLY A 79 -11.11 21.47 -2.29
C GLY A 79 -11.70 21.36 -3.69
N GLU A 80 -11.50 22.41 -4.48
CA GLU A 80 -11.80 22.44 -5.92
C GLU A 80 -10.58 22.87 -6.75
N GLU A 81 -10.46 22.23 -7.91
CA GLU A 81 -9.54 22.57 -9.00
C GLU A 81 -10.27 23.39 -10.07
N VAL A 82 -9.61 24.47 -10.50
CA VAL A 82 -10.05 25.41 -11.55
C VAL A 82 -8.99 25.51 -12.64
N TRP A 83 -9.39 25.47 -13.90
CA TRP A 83 -8.54 25.87 -15.03
C TRP A 83 -8.75 27.36 -15.31
N LEU A 84 -7.72 28.19 -15.14
CA LEU A 84 -7.87 29.65 -15.19
C LEU A 84 -8.18 30.19 -16.59
N GLU A 85 -7.62 29.58 -17.64
CA GLU A 85 -7.90 29.95 -19.03
C GLU A 85 -9.20 29.33 -19.58
N SER A 86 -9.87 28.49 -18.79
CA SER A 86 -11.10 27.84 -19.23
C SER A 86 -12.29 28.80 -19.21
N LYS A 87 -13.01 28.87 -20.34
CA LYS A 87 -14.31 29.53 -20.43
C LYS A 87 -15.44 28.74 -19.73
N THR A 88 -15.16 27.57 -19.15
CA THR A 88 -16.14 26.77 -18.41
C THR A 88 -16.11 27.09 -16.91
N ALA A 89 -17.30 27.19 -16.31
CA ALA A 89 -17.45 27.24 -14.85
C ALA A 89 -17.28 25.84 -14.19
N PHE A 90 -16.52 24.93 -14.83
CA PHE A 90 -16.29 23.60 -14.30
C PHE A 90 -15.37 23.64 -13.09
N ARG A 91 -15.67 22.82 -12.09
CA ARG A 91 -14.91 22.67 -10.85
C ARG A 91 -14.73 21.18 -10.59
N ARG A 92 -13.49 20.70 -10.57
CA ARG A 92 -13.21 19.32 -10.16
C ARG A 92 -13.02 19.30 -8.65
N ARG A 93 -13.74 18.44 -7.94
CA ARG A 93 -13.49 18.20 -6.52
C ARG A 93 -12.20 17.40 -6.33
N ILE A 94 -11.43 17.78 -5.34
CA ILE A 94 -10.10 17.25 -5.00
C ILE A 94 -9.97 17.07 -3.48
N ALA A 95 -8.99 16.27 -3.06
CA ALA A 95 -8.51 16.27 -1.69
C ALA A 95 -7.17 17.05 -1.63
N ILE A 96 -7.05 17.98 -0.70
CA ILE A 96 -5.82 18.74 -0.41
C ILE A 96 -5.21 18.13 0.85
N LYS A 97 -4.14 17.35 0.71
CA LYS A 97 -3.38 16.77 1.84
C LYS A 97 -2.22 17.72 2.16
N ILE A 98 -2.18 18.29 3.35
CA ILE A 98 -1.25 19.36 3.75
C ILE A 98 -0.51 18.98 5.04
N LEU A 99 0.76 19.36 5.16
CA LEU A 99 1.62 19.04 6.31
C LEU A 99 1.11 19.74 7.58
N GLN A 100 1.08 19.03 8.72
CA GLN A 100 0.68 19.61 10.01
C GLN A 100 1.80 20.46 10.61
N ARG A 101 1.44 21.55 11.28
CA ARG A 101 2.39 22.48 11.92
C ARG A 101 2.97 21.89 13.19
N GLY A 102 4.29 21.97 13.35
CA GLY A 102 5.00 21.46 14.53
C GLY A 102 5.22 19.95 14.56
N VAL A 103 5.11 19.25 13.43
CA VAL A 103 5.59 17.86 13.30
C VAL A 103 7.12 17.80 13.42
N GLY A 104 7.65 16.65 13.84
CA GLY A 104 9.10 16.42 13.89
C GLY A 104 9.74 16.40 12.49
N PRO A 105 11.06 16.65 12.37
CA PRO A 105 11.75 16.68 11.08
C PRO A 105 11.68 15.34 10.32
N GLU A 106 11.61 14.22 11.03
CA GLU A 106 11.33 12.90 10.43
C GLU A 106 9.95 12.84 9.76
N ASP A 107 8.92 13.38 10.40
CA ASP A 107 7.54 13.27 9.92
C ASP A 107 7.26 14.25 8.77
N ALA A 108 8.02 15.36 8.69
CA ALA A 108 8.13 16.21 7.51
C ALA A 108 8.89 15.51 6.36
N LEU A 109 10.05 14.90 6.63
CA LEU A 109 10.80 14.12 5.64
C LEU A 109 9.97 12.94 5.10
N ARG A 110 9.21 12.26 5.95
CA ARG A 110 8.27 11.20 5.56
C ARG A 110 7.20 11.73 4.60
N PHE A 111 6.70 12.96 4.79
CA PHE A 111 5.73 13.59 3.88
C PHE A 111 6.35 13.99 2.53
N GLN A 112 7.58 14.50 2.52
CA GLN A 112 8.31 14.78 1.27
C GLN A 112 8.62 13.50 0.48
N MET A 113 9.10 12.45 1.16
CA MET A 113 9.36 11.16 0.54
C MET A 113 8.07 10.46 0.08
N GLU A 114 6.92 10.68 0.75
CA GLU A 114 5.60 10.20 0.28
C GLU A 114 5.25 10.79 -1.09
N LYS A 115 5.52 12.09 -1.32
CA LYS A 115 5.34 12.76 -2.62
C LYS A 115 6.17 12.10 -3.71
N GLU A 116 7.49 11.99 -3.50
CA GLU A 116 8.41 11.40 -4.48
C GLU A 116 7.99 9.98 -4.89
N VAL A 117 7.56 9.17 -3.91
CA VAL A 117 7.10 7.81 -4.17
C VAL A 117 5.78 7.82 -4.91
N LEU A 118 4.81 8.64 -4.48
CA LEU A 118 3.50 8.73 -5.13
C LEU A 118 3.59 9.23 -6.58
N GLU A 119 4.51 10.15 -6.87
CA GLU A 119 4.84 10.62 -8.23
C GLU A 119 5.40 9.50 -9.11
N ARG A 120 6.29 8.64 -8.57
CA ARG A 120 6.87 7.50 -9.30
C ARG A 120 5.85 6.41 -9.63
N VAL A 121 4.84 6.20 -8.79
CA VAL A 121 3.80 5.16 -9.01
C VAL A 121 2.53 5.65 -9.74
N GLN A 122 2.55 6.85 -10.34
CA GLN A 122 1.42 7.31 -11.16
C GLN A 122 1.27 6.48 -12.45
N GLY A 123 0.04 6.07 -12.75
CA GLY A 123 -0.32 5.38 -14.00
C GLY A 123 -1.34 4.25 -13.82
N HIS A 124 -1.33 3.57 -12.67
CA HIS A 124 -2.21 2.43 -12.41
C HIS A 124 -3.64 2.85 -12.00
N PRO A 125 -4.70 2.21 -12.54
CA PRO A 125 -6.11 2.56 -12.23
C PRO A 125 -6.50 2.34 -10.77
N ASN A 126 -5.72 1.58 -9.99
CA ASN A 126 -5.98 1.31 -8.58
C ASN A 126 -4.95 1.94 -7.62
N ILE A 127 -4.12 2.86 -8.09
CA ILE A 127 -3.31 3.76 -7.24
C ILE A 127 -3.97 5.13 -7.20
N ILE A 128 -3.89 5.86 -6.07
CA ILE A 128 -4.48 7.19 -5.92
C ILE A 128 -3.80 8.21 -6.86
N THR A 129 -4.60 8.97 -7.60
CA THR A 129 -4.09 9.94 -8.58
C THR A 129 -3.60 11.21 -7.87
N LEU A 130 -2.34 11.57 -8.08
CA LEU A 130 -1.75 12.84 -7.69
C LEU A 130 -1.86 13.83 -8.84
N TYR A 131 -2.52 14.97 -8.62
CA TYR A 131 -2.70 16.02 -9.62
C TYR A 131 -1.63 17.11 -9.56
N ALA A 132 -1.09 17.39 -8.37
CA ALA A 132 0.01 18.33 -8.13
C ALA A 132 0.61 18.10 -6.72
N SER A 133 1.88 18.46 -6.54
CA SER A 133 2.57 18.55 -5.26
C SER A 133 3.31 19.89 -5.17
N GLY A 134 3.69 20.34 -3.97
CA GLY A 134 4.61 21.47 -3.79
C GLY A 134 4.39 22.25 -2.49
N GLU A 135 5.12 23.35 -2.36
CA GLU A 135 4.99 24.34 -1.29
C GLU A 135 4.25 25.59 -1.81
N SER A 136 3.54 26.30 -0.94
CA SER A 136 2.81 27.52 -1.30
C SER A 136 3.46 28.79 -0.74
N ASP A 137 4.04 29.61 -1.61
CA ASP A 137 4.50 30.97 -1.26
C ASP A 137 3.35 31.94 -0.97
N ASN A 138 2.12 31.59 -1.35
CA ASN A 138 0.94 32.44 -1.18
C ASN A 138 0.36 32.26 0.24
N PRO A 139 0.48 33.26 1.15
CA PRO A 139 -0.06 33.14 2.51
C PRO A 139 -1.58 32.94 2.53
N ASP A 140 -2.30 33.40 1.49
CA ASP A 140 -3.76 33.30 1.39
C ASP A 140 -4.26 32.07 0.63
N PHE A 141 -3.38 31.12 0.27
CA PHE A 141 -3.81 29.78 -0.12
C PHE A 141 -4.46 29.02 1.04
N VAL A 142 -3.88 29.14 2.25
CA VAL A 142 -4.36 28.44 3.45
C VAL A 142 -5.40 29.30 4.20
N PRO A 143 -6.64 28.78 4.42
CA PRO A 143 -7.69 29.51 5.13
C PRO A 143 -7.27 29.88 6.56
N ALA A 144 -7.57 31.12 6.97
CA ALA A 144 -7.21 31.65 8.29
C ALA A 144 -7.56 30.72 9.49
N PRO A 145 -8.70 29.99 9.54
CA PRO A 145 -9.00 29.10 10.66
C PRO A 145 -8.06 27.88 10.85
N VAL A 146 -7.23 27.58 9.85
CA VAL A 146 -6.24 26.47 9.89
C VAL A 146 -4.81 26.91 9.63
N ARG A 147 -4.55 28.17 9.23
CA ARG A 147 -3.21 28.71 8.92
C ARG A 147 -2.20 28.55 10.06
N ASP A 148 -2.64 28.54 11.31
CA ASP A 148 -1.78 28.31 12.48
C ASP A 148 -1.55 26.82 12.82
N LYS A 149 -2.17 25.89 12.08
CA LYS A 149 -2.22 24.43 12.37
C LYS A 149 -1.57 23.56 11.28
N VAL A 150 -1.25 24.14 10.14
CA VAL A 150 -0.63 23.48 8.99
C VAL A 150 0.54 24.31 8.47
N GLU A 151 1.52 23.67 7.85
CA GLU A 151 2.56 24.35 7.08
C GLU A 151 2.08 24.60 5.63
N ASN A 152 2.89 25.26 4.82
CA ASN A 152 2.56 25.56 3.41
C ASN A 152 2.79 24.39 2.44
N ASP A 153 3.24 23.22 2.91
CA ASP A 153 3.62 22.08 2.06
C ASP A 153 2.46 21.11 1.81
N PHE A 154 2.12 20.84 0.53
CA PHE A 154 0.87 20.16 0.16
C PHE A 154 0.99 19.15 -0.99
N MET A 155 -0.06 18.33 -1.11
CA MET A 155 -0.40 17.43 -2.22
C MET A 155 -1.86 17.64 -2.63
N ILE A 156 -2.14 17.59 -3.92
CA ILE A 156 -3.48 17.63 -4.51
C ILE A 156 -3.81 16.24 -5.07
N LEU A 157 -4.72 15.53 -4.43
CA LEU A 157 -5.14 14.17 -4.76
C LEU A 157 -6.53 14.15 -5.38
N GLU A 158 -6.87 13.08 -6.10
CA GLU A 158 -8.27 12.82 -6.47
C GLU A 158 -9.16 12.63 -5.23
N LEU A 159 -10.45 12.93 -5.36
CA LEU A 159 -11.42 12.67 -4.31
C LEU A 159 -12.00 11.26 -4.42
N CYS A 160 -11.94 10.53 -3.30
CA CYS A 160 -12.70 9.33 -2.99
C CYS A 160 -13.78 9.65 -1.93
N ASP A 161 -14.79 8.79 -1.78
CA ASP A 161 -15.93 9.04 -0.91
C ASP A 161 -15.64 8.73 0.58
N LEU A 162 -14.87 7.67 0.84
CA LEU A 162 -14.48 7.16 2.16
C LEU A 162 -13.34 6.14 2.07
N SER A 163 -12.73 5.76 3.20
CA SER A 163 -11.84 4.59 3.25
C SER A 163 -12.58 3.27 3.48
N LEU A 164 -11.94 2.14 3.20
CA LEU A 164 -12.44 0.80 3.51
C LEU A 164 -12.60 0.61 5.02
N GLU A 165 -11.71 1.18 5.84
CA GLU A 165 -11.87 1.20 7.30
C GLU A 165 -13.17 1.88 7.73
N GLU A 166 -13.49 3.04 7.15
CA GLU A 166 -14.70 3.79 7.49
C GLU A 166 -15.96 3.05 7.05
N ARG A 167 -15.91 2.36 5.90
CA ARG A 167 -17.00 1.49 5.40
C ARG A 167 -17.27 0.31 6.33
N LEU A 168 -16.21 -0.36 6.80
CA LEU A 168 -16.29 -1.52 7.70
C LEU A 168 -16.62 -1.14 9.16
N LYS A 169 -16.39 0.11 9.56
CA LYS A 169 -16.76 0.64 10.89
C LYS A 169 -18.11 1.37 10.93
N GLY A 170 -18.65 1.82 9.80
CA GLY A 170 -19.87 2.66 9.76
C GLY A 170 -19.61 4.11 10.18
N SER A 171 -18.44 4.64 9.87
CA SER A 171 -18.04 6.00 10.24
C SER A 171 -18.80 7.08 9.45
N ARG A 172 -18.71 8.34 9.89
CA ARG A 172 -19.38 9.52 9.30
C ARG A 172 -20.92 9.44 9.18
N GLY A 173 -21.55 8.48 9.87
CA GLY A 173 -23.00 8.25 9.79
C GLY A 173 -23.46 7.48 8.55
N GLY A 174 -22.55 6.80 7.85
CA GLY A 174 -22.89 5.83 6.82
C GLY A 174 -23.43 4.52 7.41
N GLU A 175 -24.11 3.71 6.58
CA GLU A 175 -24.47 2.34 6.96
C GLU A 175 -23.20 1.47 6.94
N ARG A 176 -22.90 0.78 8.05
CA ARG A 176 -21.75 -0.14 8.17
C ARG A 176 -21.91 -1.30 7.20
N GLU A 177 -20.89 -1.60 6.39
CA GLU A 177 -20.84 -2.87 5.67
C GLU A 177 -20.36 -3.98 6.63
N ASP A 178 -21.25 -4.91 6.95
CA ASP A 178 -20.93 -6.10 7.70
C ASP A 178 -20.65 -7.27 6.75
N LEU A 179 -19.38 -7.58 6.53
CA LEU A 179 -18.96 -8.69 5.67
C LEU A 179 -19.37 -10.06 6.21
N LEU A 180 -19.64 -10.19 7.53
CA LEU A 180 -20.10 -11.44 8.15
C LEU A 180 -21.61 -11.67 7.99
N GLY A 181 -22.36 -10.63 7.58
CA GLY A 181 -23.77 -10.73 7.24
C GLY A 181 -24.06 -11.31 5.84
N TYR A 182 -23.02 -11.57 5.04
CA TYR A 182 -23.12 -12.25 3.75
C TYR A 182 -22.84 -13.75 3.91
N ALA A 183 -23.46 -14.59 3.07
CA ALA A 183 -23.10 -16.00 3.00
C ALA A 183 -21.61 -16.16 2.59
N PRO A 184 -20.88 -17.20 3.03
CA PRO A 184 -19.42 -17.30 2.85
C PRO A 184 -18.91 -17.10 1.42
N ARG A 185 -19.66 -17.57 0.41
CA ARG A 185 -19.36 -17.35 -1.03
C ARG A 185 -19.54 -15.88 -1.44
N ASP A 186 -20.66 -15.26 -1.07
CA ASP A 186 -20.94 -13.86 -1.41
C ASP A 186 -19.97 -12.92 -0.68
N ARG A 187 -19.62 -13.25 0.57
CA ARG A 187 -18.54 -12.62 1.33
C ARG A 187 -17.23 -12.66 0.58
N LEU A 188 -16.80 -13.83 0.06
CA LEU A 188 -15.58 -13.95 -0.73
C LEU A 188 -15.60 -13.00 -1.95
N PHE A 189 -16.71 -12.90 -2.68
CA PHE A 189 -16.82 -11.93 -3.78
C PHE A 189 -16.76 -10.48 -3.31
N ARG A 190 -17.44 -10.10 -2.21
CA ARG A 190 -17.30 -8.77 -1.59
C ARG A 190 -15.84 -8.47 -1.19
N VAL A 191 -15.08 -9.47 -0.75
CA VAL A 191 -13.67 -9.34 -0.36
C VAL A 191 -12.75 -9.20 -1.59
N LEU A 192 -12.96 -10.01 -2.63
CA LEU A 192 -12.18 -9.96 -3.86
C LEU A 192 -12.38 -8.65 -4.64
N GLU A 193 -13.57 -8.02 -4.56
CA GLU A 193 -13.80 -6.65 -5.04
C GLU A 193 -12.84 -5.60 -4.44
N TYR A 194 -12.37 -5.79 -3.20
CA TYR A 194 -11.34 -4.93 -2.60
C TYR A 194 -9.93 -5.42 -2.90
N LEU A 195 -9.72 -6.73 -2.74
CA LEU A 195 -8.38 -7.30 -2.69
C LEU A 195 -7.72 -7.40 -4.07
N MET A 196 -8.45 -7.76 -5.13
CA MET A 196 -7.88 -7.89 -6.47
C MET A 196 -7.37 -6.55 -7.03
N PRO A 197 -8.12 -5.43 -6.93
CA PRO A 197 -7.61 -4.10 -7.27
C PRO A 197 -6.34 -3.69 -6.52
N ILE A 198 -6.28 -3.96 -5.22
CA ILE A 198 -5.15 -3.57 -4.37
C ILE A 198 -3.93 -4.47 -4.64
N ALA A 199 -4.13 -5.78 -4.84
CA ALA A 199 -3.07 -6.69 -5.24
C ALA A 199 -2.46 -6.29 -6.61
N SER A 200 -3.29 -5.88 -7.59
CA SER A 200 -2.83 -5.37 -8.89
C SER A 200 -2.10 -4.02 -8.77
N ALA A 201 -2.49 -3.15 -7.82
CA ALA A 201 -1.77 -1.91 -7.54
C ALA A 201 -0.38 -2.17 -6.92
N VAL A 202 -0.29 -3.15 -6.02
CA VAL A 202 0.99 -3.57 -5.41
C VAL A 202 1.87 -4.27 -6.44
N GLU A 203 1.31 -5.14 -7.29
CA GLU A 203 1.99 -5.75 -8.44
C GLU A 203 2.62 -4.66 -9.32
N TYR A 204 1.85 -3.68 -9.79
CA TYR A 204 2.39 -2.58 -10.59
C TYR A 204 3.49 -1.78 -9.85
N ALA A 205 3.30 -1.45 -8.58
CA ALA A 205 4.29 -0.71 -7.80
C ALA A 205 5.60 -1.51 -7.63
N HIS A 206 5.50 -2.82 -7.41
CA HIS A 206 6.65 -3.72 -7.28
C HIS A 206 7.38 -3.92 -8.61
N LEU A 207 6.64 -4.24 -9.68
CA LEU A 207 7.19 -4.67 -10.96
C LEU A 207 7.69 -3.50 -11.83
N GLU A 208 6.82 -2.52 -12.08
CA GLU A 208 7.10 -1.42 -13.02
C GLU A 208 7.83 -0.25 -12.35
N CYS A 209 7.56 0.00 -11.07
CA CYS A 209 8.06 1.19 -10.35
C CYS A 209 9.21 0.89 -9.37
N ASN A 210 9.46 -0.39 -9.04
CA ASN A 210 10.36 -0.83 -7.98
C ASN A 210 10.14 -0.12 -6.61
N VAL A 211 8.87 0.00 -6.21
CA VAL A 211 8.41 0.67 -4.98
C VAL A 211 7.66 -0.32 -4.08
N CYS A 212 8.01 -0.35 -2.80
CA CYS A 212 7.22 -1.03 -1.74
C CYS A 212 6.33 -0.02 -0.99
N HIS A 213 5.14 -0.44 -0.56
CA HIS A 213 4.15 0.41 0.10
C HIS A 213 4.30 0.45 1.64
N ARG A 214 4.66 -0.68 2.25
CA ARG A 214 5.02 -0.88 3.67
C ARG A 214 3.96 -0.52 4.73
N ASP A 215 2.70 -0.31 4.34
CA ASP A 215 1.60 0.06 5.28
C ASP A 215 0.20 -0.20 4.66
N ILE A 216 0.04 -1.35 3.99
CA ILE A 216 -1.23 -1.73 3.36
C ILE A 216 -2.23 -2.13 4.46
N LYS A 217 -3.31 -1.37 4.60
CA LYS A 217 -4.35 -1.56 5.62
C LYS A 217 -5.68 -0.93 5.18
N PRO A 218 -6.82 -1.29 5.79
CA PRO A 218 -8.13 -0.73 5.41
C PRO A 218 -8.25 0.80 5.45
N GLY A 219 -7.45 1.50 6.27
CA GLY A 219 -7.42 2.97 6.30
C GLY A 219 -6.78 3.61 5.06
N ASN A 220 -5.84 2.91 4.43
CA ASN A 220 -5.06 3.37 3.26
C ASN A 220 -5.68 2.92 1.93
N ILE A 221 -6.81 2.22 1.98
CA ILE A 221 -7.61 1.78 0.84
C ILE A 221 -8.81 2.72 0.72
N LEU A 222 -8.82 3.54 -0.32
CA LEU A 222 -9.85 4.55 -0.58
C LEU A 222 -10.84 4.06 -1.63
N LEU A 223 -12.11 4.39 -1.44
CA LEU A 223 -13.22 3.86 -2.23
C LEU A 223 -14.01 4.99 -2.92
N ARG A 224 -14.42 4.79 -4.17
CA ARG A 224 -15.51 5.54 -4.80
C ARG A 224 -16.70 4.62 -4.97
N LEU A 225 -17.84 5.00 -4.38
CA LEU A 225 -18.99 4.11 -4.26
C LEU A 225 -19.73 3.95 -5.61
N PRO A 226 -20.28 2.76 -5.90
CA PRO A 226 -21.16 2.56 -7.05
C PRO A 226 -22.31 3.57 -7.03
N ASN A 227 -22.56 4.25 -8.15
CA ASN A 227 -23.70 5.14 -8.29
C ASN A 227 -24.98 4.31 -8.47
N PRO A 228 -25.91 4.26 -7.50
CA PRO A 228 -27.07 3.37 -7.54
C PRO A 228 -28.10 3.74 -8.61
N LYS A 229 -27.86 4.82 -9.38
CA LYS A 229 -28.69 5.25 -10.52
C LYS A 229 -28.13 4.83 -11.88
N LEU A 230 -26.92 4.27 -11.92
CA LEU A 230 -26.23 3.90 -13.16
C LEU A 230 -26.03 2.38 -13.22
N GLN A 231 -26.66 1.73 -14.20
CA GLN A 231 -26.39 0.33 -14.51
C GLN A 231 -24.92 0.19 -14.97
N GLY A 232 -24.22 -0.82 -14.47
CA GLY A 232 -22.80 -1.03 -14.75
C GLY A 232 -21.84 -0.14 -13.94
N SER A 233 -22.32 0.68 -12.99
CA SER A 233 -21.41 1.35 -12.05
C SER A 233 -20.78 0.32 -11.12
N SER A 234 -19.46 0.14 -11.23
CA SER A 234 -18.64 -0.60 -10.29
C SER A 234 -18.32 0.21 -9.04
N LEU A 235 -17.66 -0.44 -8.08
CA LEU A 235 -16.86 0.18 -7.03
C LEU A 235 -15.50 0.54 -7.61
N ASP A 236 -15.01 1.78 -7.45
CA ASP A 236 -13.59 2.07 -7.70
C ASP A 236 -12.82 1.92 -6.39
N VAL A 237 -11.64 1.30 -6.47
CA VAL A 237 -10.74 1.06 -5.33
C VAL A 237 -9.37 1.66 -5.64
N ARG A 238 -8.82 2.43 -4.71
CA ARG A 238 -7.52 3.13 -4.82
C ARG A 238 -6.65 2.85 -3.60
N LEU A 239 -5.36 2.56 -3.83
CA LEU A 239 -4.32 2.46 -2.82
C LEU A 239 -3.65 3.83 -2.61
N ALA A 240 -3.48 4.25 -1.35
CA ALA A 240 -2.98 5.57 -0.96
C ALA A 240 -2.03 5.49 0.27
N ASP A 241 -1.36 6.62 0.59
CA ASP A 241 -0.49 6.76 1.77
C ASP A 241 0.66 5.71 1.82
N PHE A 242 1.54 5.76 0.79
CA PHE A 242 2.74 4.92 0.69
C PHE A 242 3.75 5.26 1.80
N ASN A 243 4.08 4.30 2.67
CA ASN A 243 4.83 4.55 3.89
C ASN A 243 6.34 4.34 3.73
N VAL A 244 7.00 5.46 3.51
CA VAL A 244 8.46 5.60 3.37
C VAL A 244 9.24 5.58 4.69
N GLY A 245 8.56 5.60 5.85
CA GLY A 245 9.20 5.87 7.14
C GLY A 245 10.28 4.87 7.57
N LYS A 246 10.07 3.57 7.28
CA LYS A 246 10.94 2.48 7.78
C LYS A 246 12.31 2.40 7.10
N ILE A 247 12.61 3.28 6.16
CA ILE A 247 13.93 3.36 5.48
C ILE A 247 14.99 3.99 6.40
N ARG A 248 14.60 4.83 7.38
CA ARG A 248 15.53 5.74 8.10
C ARG A 248 15.24 5.87 9.60
N ASP A 249 14.68 4.84 10.25
CA ASP A 249 14.50 4.83 11.71
C ASP A 249 15.86 4.58 12.40
N ASP A 250 16.68 5.64 12.50
CA ASP A 250 18.02 5.61 13.07
C ASP A 250 18.01 5.53 14.61
N ALA A 251 18.29 4.34 15.12
CA ALA A 251 18.92 4.05 16.42
C ALA A 251 18.27 4.55 17.74
N GLN A 252 17.10 5.22 17.73
CA GLN A 252 16.41 5.64 18.96
C GLN A 252 15.19 4.77 19.29
N ASP A 253 15.30 4.06 20.41
CA ASP A 253 14.23 3.46 21.21
C ASP A 253 13.05 2.74 20.52
N LEU A 254 13.31 1.48 20.13
CA LEU A 254 12.31 0.40 19.93
C LEU A 254 11.42 0.12 21.18
N SER A 255 11.65 0.84 22.28
CA SER A 255 10.81 0.86 23.48
C SER A 255 9.64 1.85 23.34
N VAL A 256 9.85 3.02 22.71
CA VAL A 256 8.88 4.13 22.64
C VAL A 256 7.91 3.97 21.48
N THR A 257 8.34 3.44 20.33
CA THR A 257 7.47 3.26 19.14
C THR A 257 6.27 2.34 19.42
N ARG A 258 6.41 1.43 20.39
CA ARG A 258 5.32 0.56 20.90
C ARG A 258 4.16 1.32 21.57
N LEU A 259 4.33 2.58 21.96
CA LEU A 259 3.30 3.42 22.61
C LEU A 259 2.59 4.40 21.67
N HIS A 260 3.01 4.50 20.40
CA HIS A 260 2.48 5.50 19.45
C HIS A 260 1.87 4.90 18.17
N GLY A 261 1.86 3.57 18.02
CA GLY A 261 1.01 2.91 17.03
C GLY A 261 -0.46 3.01 17.42
N VAL A 262 -1.33 3.45 16.50
CA VAL A 262 -2.78 3.35 16.68
C VAL A 262 -3.13 1.86 16.89
N PRO A 263 -3.82 1.45 17.96
CA PRO A 263 -3.87 0.03 18.38
C PRO A 263 -4.37 -1.00 17.36
N GLY A 264 -5.02 -0.59 16.27
CA GLY A 264 -5.43 -1.48 15.17
C GLY A 264 -4.52 -1.50 13.93
N THR A 265 -3.50 -0.63 13.85
CA THR A 265 -2.60 -0.57 12.66
C THR A 265 -1.59 -1.72 12.62
N LEU A 266 -1.15 -2.19 13.80
CA LEU A 266 -0.12 -3.23 13.92
C LEU A 266 -0.54 -4.60 13.33
N PHE A 267 -1.85 -4.85 13.17
CA PHE A 267 -2.38 -6.14 12.71
C PHE A 267 -2.03 -6.49 11.26
N PHE A 268 -1.61 -5.52 10.45
CA PHE A 268 -1.26 -5.71 9.04
C PHE A 268 0.26 -5.65 8.79
N GLN A 269 1.06 -5.32 9.81
CA GLN A 269 2.51 -5.16 9.66
C GLN A 269 3.23 -6.51 9.78
N ALA A 270 4.21 -6.72 8.92
CA ALA A 270 5.03 -7.93 8.89
C ALA A 270 5.96 -8.04 10.13
N PRO A 271 6.49 -9.23 10.48
CA PRO A 271 7.34 -9.38 11.67
C PRO A 271 8.60 -8.51 11.68
N GLU A 272 9.31 -8.45 10.55
CA GLU A 272 10.48 -7.59 10.34
C GLU A 272 10.13 -6.10 10.28
N GLN A 273 8.86 -5.77 10.00
CA GLN A 273 8.35 -4.42 10.08
C GLN A 273 8.14 -3.97 11.54
N GLU A 274 7.99 -4.89 12.50
CA GLU A 274 7.83 -4.56 13.92
C GLU A 274 9.14 -4.66 14.70
N THR A 275 9.94 -5.69 14.40
CA THR A 275 11.28 -5.90 14.98
C THR A 275 12.28 -5.98 13.84
N ASN A 276 12.73 -4.81 13.37
CA ASN A 276 13.63 -4.69 12.22
C ASN A 276 15.10 -4.97 12.55
N ALA A 277 15.45 -5.45 13.76
CA ALA A 277 16.83 -5.78 14.08
C ALA A 277 16.98 -6.77 15.23
N PHE A 278 18.10 -7.51 15.22
CA PHE A 278 18.56 -8.39 16.29
C PHE A 278 20.09 -8.30 16.46
N GLU A 279 20.59 -8.71 17.62
CA GLU A 279 22.03 -8.74 17.93
C GLU A 279 22.59 -10.17 17.77
N ILE A 280 23.84 -10.28 17.33
CA ILE A 280 24.60 -11.54 17.22
C ILE A 280 26.07 -11.35 17.60
N LEU A 281 26.70 -12.39 18.14
CA LEU A 281 28.14 -12.47 18.40
C LEU A 281 28.91 -12.94 17.16
N VAL A 282 29.93 -12.17 16.76
CA VAL A 282 30.70 -12.39 15.53
C VAL A 282 32.21 -12.23 15.68
N ASN A 283 32.94 -12.81 14.72
CA ASN A 283 34.33 -12.50 14.38
C ASN A 283 34.37 -11.80 13.02
N VAL A 284 35.07 -10.67 12.96
CA VAL A 284 35.26 -9.84 11.76
C VAL A 284 36.75 -9.74 11.42
N GLN A 285 37.10 -9.75 10.14
CA GLN A 285 38.49 -9.64 9.69
C GLN A 285 38.64 -8.49 8.68
N SER A 286 39.60 -7.60 8.94
CA SER A 286 39.92 -6.47 8.07
C SER A 286 40.28 -6.94 6.67
N GLY A 287 39.67 -6.33 5.64
CA GLY A 287 39.84 -6.70 4.23
C GLY A 287 39.06 -7.95 3.78
N GLN A 288 38.33 -8.65 4.66
CA GLN A 288 37.50 -9.79 4.28
C GLN A 288 36.05 -9.41 4.04
N LYS A 289 35.37 -10.13 3.14
CA LYS A 289 33.90 -10.07 2.97
C LYS A 289 33.16 -11.04 3.90
N GLU A 290 33.86 -12.02 4.48
CA GLU A 290 33.27 -13.03 5.35
C GLU A 290 33.29 -12.58 6.81
N VAL A 291 32.16 -12.78 7.49
CA VAL A 291 32.00 -12.61 8.94
C VAL A 291 31.51 -13.93 9.52
N THR A 292 32.18 -14.48 10.52
CA THR A 292 31.77 -15.72 11.19
C THR A 292 30.93 -15.38 12.41
N TYR A 293 29.83 -16.09 12.64
CA TYR A 293 29.00 -15.93 13.84
C TYR A 293 28.93 -17.20 14.68
N PHE A 294 28.53 -17.05 15.95
CA PHE A 294 28.62 -18.14 16.93
C PHE A 294 27.28 -18.65 17.44
N GLU A 295 26.26 -17.80 17.47
CA GLU A 295 24.95 -18.10 18.03
C GLU A 295 24.03 -18.74 16.97
N ASP A 296 23.25 -19.74 17.37
CA ASP A 296 22.16 -20.28 16.56
C ASP A 296 20.94 -19.36 16.71
N PHE A 297 20.45 -18.82 15.60
CA PHE A 297 19.29 -17.92 15.56
C PHE A 297 18.28 -18.39 14.51
N TYR A 298 16.99 -18.24 14.81
CA TYR A 298 15.88 -18.70 13.97
C TYR A 298 15.47 -17.68 12.88
N ILE A 299 16.05 -16.48 12.90
CA ILE A 299 15.76 -15.41 11.94
C ILE A 299 16.65 -15.56 10.70
N SER A 300 16.05 -15.86 9.54
CA SER A 300 16.80 -15.93 8.28
C SER A 300 17.40 -14.58 7.88
N ILE A 301 18.73 -14.53 7.72
CA ILE A 301 19.42 -13.38 7.15
C ILE A 301 19.34 -13.47 5.61
N ALA A 302 18.95 -12.37 4.98
CA ALA A 302 18.65 -12.26 3.56
C ALA A 302 19.65 -11.35 2.82
N GLU A 303 19.61 -11.38 1.50
CA GLU A 303 20.22 -10.33 0.67
C GLU A 303 19.49 -8.99 0.91
N ASN A 304 20.25 -7.89 0.95
CA ASN A 304 19.83 -6.53 1.34
C ASN A 304 19.64 -6.26 2.84
N ASP A 305 19.77 -7.25 3.73
CA ASP A 305 19.94 -6.98 5.17
C ASP A 305 21.19 -6.10 5.41
N THR A 306 21.25 -5.40 6.55
CA THR A 306 22.40 -4.55 6.91
C THR A 306 23.09 -5.06 8.17
N PHE A 307 24.41 -5.24 8.08
CA PHE A 307 25.30 -5.54 9.19
C PHE A 307 25.96 -4.25 9.71
N GLU A 308 25.96 -4.06 11.04
CA GLU A 308 26.62 -2.95 11.72
C GLU A 308 27.27 -3.46 13.03
N LEU A 309 28.51 -3.07 13.34
CA LEU A 309 29.08 -3.34 14.68
C LEU A 309 28.53 -2.36 15.72
N PHE A 310 28.25 -2.89 16.91
CA PHE A 310 27.68 -2.11 18.01
C PHE A 310 28.58 -0.90 18.36
N ASN A 311 27.98 0.30 18.45
CA ASN A 311 28.65 1.58 18.66
C ASN A 311 29.69 2.00 17.58
N ARG A 312 29.67 1.44 16.36
CA ARG A 312 30.59 1.84 15.26
C ARG A 312 29.97 2.66 14.14
N GLY A 313 28.65 2.60 13.91
CA GLY A 313 27.95 3.41 12.90
C GLY A 313 28.26 3.09 11.44
N ARG A 314 29.20 2.18 11.16
CA ARG A 314 29.57 1.72 9.82
C ARG A 314 28.66 0.56 9.40
N ARG A 315 27.82 0.81 8.40
CA ARG A 315 26.88 -0.15 7.82
C ARG A 315 27.47 -0.85 6.59
N TYR A 316 27.24 -2.15 6.51
CA TYR A 316 27.67 -3.04 5.44
C TYR A 316 26.43 -3.82 4.95
N GLY A 317 26.06 -3.69 3.68
CA GLY A 317 24.97 -4.49 3.11
C GLY A 317 25.35 -5.96 3.03
N VAL A 318 24.41 -6.87 3.28
CA VAL A 318 24.58 -8.32 3.26
C VAL A 318 24.15 -8.88 1.90
N THR A 319 24.94 -9.81 1.35
CA THR A 319 24.61 -10.56 0.12
C THR A 319 24.12 -11.98 0.39
N GLY A 320 24.03 -12.38 1.67
CA GLY A 320 23.50 -13.66 2.11
C GLY A 320 24.22 -14.22 3.34
N ALA A 321 23.68 -15.32 3.87
CA ALA A 321 24.28 -16.07 4.98
C ALA A 321 24.23 -17.58 4.71
N ASP A 322 25.16 -18.30 5.29
CA ASP A 322 25.29 -19.76 5.23
C ASP A 322 25.18 -20.31 6.65
N LEU A 323 23.97 -20.78 6.98
CA LEU A 323 23.62 -21.31 8.30
C LEU A 323 24.47 -22.53 8.69
N ALA A 324 24.78 -23.41 7.74
CA ALA A 324 25.57 -24.62 7.99
C ALA A 324 27.05 -24.31 8.26
N LYS A 325 27.61 -23.27 7.64
CA LYS A 325 28.99 -22.81 7.89
C LYS A 325 29.10 -21.70 8.95
N ARG A 326 27.96 -21.23 9.49
CA ARG A 326 27.83 -20.02 10.34
C ARG A 326 28.58 -18.81 9.79
N LYS A 327 28.42 -18.55 8.49
CA LYS A 327 29.05 -17.41 7.78
C LYS A 327 28.01 -16.41 7.29
N LEU A 328 28.39 -15.15 7.33
CA LEU A 328 27.68 -14.00 6.76
C LEU A 328 28.58 -13.37 5.68
N TYR A 329 28.01 -12.99 4.54
CA TYR A 329 28.75 -12.41 3.43
C TYR A 329 28.37 -10.94 3.21
N LEU A 330 29.37 -10.07 3.20
CA LEU A 330 29.21 -8.63 3.03
C LEU A 330 29.43 -8.20 1.58
N SER A 331 28.57 -7.29 1.10
CA SER A 331 28.64 -6.61 -0.19
C SER A 331 30.03 -6.05 -0.52
N ARG A 332 30.66 -5.40 0.45
CA ARG A 332 32.05 -4.88 0.40
C ARG A 332 32.92 -5.51 1.48
N PRO A 333 34.26 -5.53 1.32
CA PRO A 333 35.16 -5.92 2.39
C PRO A 333 34.91 -5.10 3.66
N TYR A 334 35.08 -5.74 4.82
CA TYR A 334 35.04 -5.07 6.12
C TYR A 334 36.30 -4.21 6.28
N GLU A 335 36.11 -2.91 6.52
CA GLU A 335 37.17 -1.88 6.43
C GLU A 335 37.80 -1.52 7.78
N GLU A 336 37.22 -2.00 8.88
CA GLU A 336 37.65 -1.70 10.26
C GLU A 336 38.66 -2.73 10.78
N LEU A 337 39.08 -2.58 12.05
CA LEU A 337 40.02 -3.49 12.71
C LEU A 337 39.44 -4.90 12.86
N THR A 338 40.29 -5.91 12.65
CA THR A 338 39.99 -7.32 12.96
C THR A 338 39.68 -7.48 14.45
N GLU A 339 38.49 -7.95 14.78
CA GLU A 339 37.97 -8.09 16.13
C GLU A 339 37.20 -9.41 16.29
N SER A 340 37.18 -9.97 17.50
CA SER A 340 36.63 -11.31 17.78
C SER A 340 35.72 -11.32 19.00
N ASN A 341 34.65 -12.11 18.96
CA ASN A 341 33.58 -12.17 19.97
C ASN A 341 32.93 -10.79 20.22
N VAL A 342 32.77 -9.99 19.18
CA VAL A 342 32.12 -8.67 19.24
C VAL A 342 30.63 -8.78 18.91
N ARG A 343 29.80 -7.89 19.48
CA ARG A 343 28.39 -7.80 19.11
C ARG A 343 28.23 -7.01 17.81
N ALA A 344 27.58 -7.64 16.85
CA ALA A 344 27.00 -7.00 15.68
C ALA A 344 25.47 -6.89 15.82
N LYS A 345 24.90 -5.95 15.08
CA LYS A 345 23.47 -5.81 14.86
C LYS A 345 23.18 -6.18 13.40
N ILE A 346 22.28 -7.12 13.19
CA ILE A 346 21.64 -7.34 11.89
C ILE A 346 20.37 -6.49 11.87
N ILE A 347 20.26 -5.62 10.89
CA ILE A 347 19.07 -4.82 10.59
C ILE A 347 18.41 -5.47 9.38
N LYS A 348 17.19 -5.97 9.57
CA LYS A 348 16.37 -6.59 8.53
C LYS A 348 15.91 -5.55 7.52
N SER A 349 16.04 -5.87 6.23
CA SER A 349 15.39 -5.07 5.19
C SER A 349 13.86 -5.26 5.23
N VAL A 350 13.13 -4.24 4.76
CA VAL A 350 11.66 -4.25 4.70
C VAL A 350 11.26 -4.10 3.24
N ASP A 351 11.16 -5.19 2.51
CA ASP A 351 10.99 -5.17 1.06
C ASP A 351 9.66 -5.82 0.63
N ARG A 352 9.54 -6.23 -0.63
CA ARG A 352 8.31 -6.71 -1.27
C ARG A 352 7.54 -7.78 -0.46
N PRO A 353 8.19 -8.77 0.20
CA PRO A 353 7.49 -9.74 1.06
C PRO A 353 6.70 -9.13 2.23
N ALA A 354 7.00 -7.90 2.66
CA ALA A 354 6.24 -7.21 3.70
C ALA A 354 4.87 -6.73 3.20
N ASP A 355 4.79 -6.29 1.94
CA ASP A 355 3.52 -5.91 1.31
C ASP A 355 2.66 -7.14 1.03
N ILE A 356 3.26 -8.24 0.58
CA ILE A 356 2.56 -9.50 0.33
C ILE A 356 2.01 -10.08 1.66
N TYR A 357 2.79 -10.03 2.75
CA TYR A 357 2.28 -10.33 4.10
C TYR A 357 1.07 -9.45 4.44
N SER A 358 1.15 -8.14 4.21
CA SER A 358 0.07 -7.19 4.50
C SER A 358 -1.20 -7.49 3.69
N LEU A 359 -1.07 -7.95 2.44
CA LEU A 359 -2.17 -8.43 1.60
C LEU A 359 -2.81 -9.72 2.15
N GLY A 360 -2.00 -10.68 2.63
CA GLY A 360 -2.49 -11.89 3.30
C GLY A 360 -3.23 -11.58 4.61
N ALA A 361 -2.66 -10.69 5.43
CA ALA A 361 -3.26 -10.21 6.66
C ALA A 361 -4.59 -9.45 6.41
N LEU A 362 -4.64 -8.62 5.37
CA LEU A 362 -5.85 -7.95 4.91
C LEU A 362 -6.90 -8.96 4.44
N PHE A 363 -6.52 -9.97 3.66
CA PHE A 363 -7.44 -11.00 3.17
C PHE A 363 -8.07 -11.78 4.34
N TYR A 364 -7.25 -12.22 5.30
CA TYR A 364 -7.74 -12.87 6.52
C TYR A 364 -8.69 -11.97 7.32
N PHE A 365 -8.33 -10.72 7.56
CA PHE A 365 -9.17 -9.75 8.27
C PHE A 365 -10.52 -9.50 7.58
N LEU A 366 -10.56 -9.44 6.25
CA LEU A 366 -11.80 -9.23 5.50
C LEU A 366 -12.71 -10.48 5.48
N ILE A 367 -12.14 -11.69 5.50
CA ILE A 367 -12.90 -12.95 5.58
C ILE A 367 -13.41 -13.22 7.00
N THR A 368 -12.59 -12.97 8.02
CA THR A 368 -12.93 -13.21 9.44
C THR A 368 -13.69 -12.05 10.09
N GLY A 369 -13.70 -10.87 9.46
CA GLY A 369 -14.28 -9.66 10.02
C GLY A 369 -13.49 -9.10 11.20
N THR A 370 -14.10 -8.17 11.94
CA THR A 370 -13.46 -7.40 13.03
C THR A 370 -13.01 -8.20 14.26
N HIS A 371 -13.10 -9.53 14.22
CA HIS A 371 -12.72 -10.44 15.31
C HIS A 371 -11.44 -11.24 15.00
N GLY A 372 -11.06 -11.39 13.73
CA GLY A 372 -9.79 -12.03 13.37
C GLY A 372 -8.62 -11.07 13.56
N ASN A 373 -7.60 -11.52 14.29
CA ASN A 373 -6.30 -10.84 14.39
C ASN A 373 -5.28 -11.64 13.56
N PRO A 374 -4.83 -11.13 12.39
CA PRO A 374 -3.85 -11.80 11.52
C PRO A 374 -2.57 -12.21 12.24
N LYS A 375 -2.10 -11.43 13.23
CA LYS A 375 -0.94 -11.83 14.04
C LYS A 375 -1.14 -13.18 14.70
N THR A 376 -2.33 -13.42 15.27
CA THR A 376 -2.59 -14.70 15.94
C THR A 376 -2.69 -15.89 14.99
N LEU A 377 -2.96 -15.66 13.71
CA LEU A 377 -2.82 -16.69 12.67
C LEU A 377 -1.33 -16.92 12.35
N TYR A 378 -0.54 -15.85 12.22
CA TYR A 378 0.91 -15.96 12.06
C TYR A 378 1.59 -16.65 13.25
N ASP A 379 1.18 -16.34 14.48
CA ASP A 379 1.65 -16.98 15.72
C ASP A 379 1.27 -18.47 15.76
N ALA A 380 0.14 -18.86 15.16
CA ALA A 380 -0.23 -20.27 14.98
C ALA A 380 0.64 -20.95 13.92
N PHE A 381 0.92 -20.26 12.81
CA PHE A 381 1.84 -20.73 11.77
C PHE A 381 3.32 -20.71 12.20
N TYR A 382 3.69 -20.01 13.28
CA TYR A 382 5.07 -19.73 13.72
C TYR A 382 6.00 -20.95 13.67
N LYS A 383 5.54 -22.10 14.20
CA LYS A 383 6.28 -23.37 14.16
C LYS A 383 6.59 -23.86 12.75
N PHE A 384 5.69 -23.62 11.80
CA PHE A 384 5.88 -23.98 10.40
C PHE A 384 6.72 -22.94 9.66
N VAL A 385 6.59 -21.65 9.99
CA VAL A 385 7.38 -20.56 9.40
C VAL A 385 8.87 -20.71 9.70
N GLU A 386 9.25 -21.02 10.94
CA GLU A 386 10.66 -21.11 11.35
C GLU A 386 11.32 -22.46 11.03
N TYR A 387 10.57 -23.57 11.05
CA TYR A 387 11.13 -24.90 10.76
C TYR A 387 10.98 -25.24 9.27
N ASP A 388 12.04 -25.00 8.49
CA ASP A 388 12.52 -26.01 7.54
C ASP A 388 13.95 -26.41 7.92
N GLY A 389 14.13 -27.70 8.17
CA GLY A 389 15.45 -28.30 8.37
C GLY A 389 15.85 -29.14 7.16
N PRO A 390 16.78 -28.68 6.32
CA PRO A 390 17.64 -29.56 5.56
C PRO A 390 18.88 -29.89 6.39
N THR A 391 18.84 -30.95 7.21
CA THR A 391 20.09 -31.56 7.72
C THR A 391 20.92 -32.17 6.60
N ASP A 392 20.25 -32.54 5.50
CA ASP A 392 20.84 -32.92 4.22
C ASP A 392 20.10 -32.19 3.08
N GLY A 393 20.77 -31.97 1.95
CA GLY A 393 20.30 -31.11 0.84
C GLY A 393 19.20 -31.69 -0.05
N ASP A 394 18.24 -32.44 0.52
CA ASP A 394 17.24 -33.19 -0.23
C ASP A 394 16.02 -32.31 -0.58
N VAL A 395 16.11 -31.62 -1.71
CA VAL A 395 15.07 -30.70 -2.25
C VAL A 395 13.72 -31.40 -2.40
N ALA A 396 13.70 -32.73 -2.56
CA ALA A 396 12.49 -33.53 -2.68
C ALA A 396 11.64 -33.62 -1.40
N ASN A 397 12.15 -33.18 -0.24
CA ASN A 397 11.49 -33.31 1.06
C ASN A 397 11.24 -31.96 1.78
N GLN A 398 11.17 -30.87 1.02
CA GLN A 398 10.87 -29.52 1.54
C GLN A 398 9.36 -29.37 1.82
N ASN A 399 8.99 -28.84 3.00
CA ASN A 399 7.59 -28.78 3.41
C ASN A 399 6.84 -27.65 2.69
N THR A 400 5.75 -27.98 1.99
CA THR A 400 4.89 -26.98 1.34
C THR A 400 3.80 -26.46 2.27
N VAL A 401 3.42 -25.20 2.11
CA VAL A 401 2.26 -24.58 2.77
C VAL A 401 1.00 -25.38 2.46
N GLU A 402 0.84 -25.85 1.23
CA GLU A 402 -0.29 -26.71 0.85
C GLU A 402 -0.35 -28.02 1.68
N ALA A 403 0.75 -28.74 1.85
CA ALA A 403 0.79 -29.95 2.66
C ALA A 403 0.46 -29.69 4.14
N TYR A 404 0.95 -28.57 4.69
CA TYR A 404 0.66 -28.14 6.06
C TYR A 404 -0.83 -27.83 6.26
N ILE A 405 -1.45 -27.07 5.35
CA ILE A 405 -2.87 -26.70 5.44
C ILE A 405 -3.79 -27.93 5.28
N GLU A 406 -3.50 -28.86 4.36
CA GLU A 406 -4.30 -30.11 4.26
C GLU A 406 -4.18 -30.98 5.52
N HIS A 407 -3.01 -31.03 6.16
CA HIS A 407 -2.81 -31.74 7.44
C HIS A 407 -3.64 -31.12 8.57
N GLU A 408 -3.51 -29.81 8.78
CA GLU A 408 -4.27 -29.07 9.80
C GLU A 408 -5.78 -29.23 9.59
N TYR A 409 -6.28 -29.10 8.36
CA TYR A 409 -7.71 -29.30 8.08
C TYR A 409 -8.18 -30.73 8.34
N SER A 410 -7.35 -31.76 8.07
CA SER A 410 -7.65 -33.15 8.42
C SER A 410 -7.75 -33.36 9.94
N VAL A 411 -6.84 -32.75 10.71
CA VAL A 411 -6.87 -32.76 12.18
C VAL A 411 -8.11 -32.02 12.71
N ILE A 412 -8.43 -30.84 12.16
CA ILE A 412 -9.59 -30.04 12.56
C ILE A 412 -10.91 -30.78 12.27
N GLN A 413 -11.05 -31.40 11.09
CA GLN A 413 -12.21 -32.25 10.79
C GLN A 413 -12.31 -33.42 11.77
N SER A 414 -11.19 -34.07 12.10
CA SER A 414 -11.14 -35.16 13.09
C SER A 414 -11.47 -34.72 14.53
N LEU A 415 -11.21 -33.46 14.88
CA LEU A 415 -11.56 -32.86 16.18
C LEU A 415 -13.03 -32.41 16.24
N ARG A 416 -13.59 -31.95 15.11
CA ARG A 416 -14.99 -31.51 14.94
C ARG A 416 -15.97 -32.67 14.70
N ALA A 417 -15.49 -33.83 14.26
CA ALA A 417 -16.31 -35.02 14.06
C ALA A 417 -17.07 -35.41 15.36
N PRO A 418 -18.38 -35.69 15.29
CA PRO A 418 -19.13 -36.13 16.47
C PRO A 418 -18.59 -37.48 16.93
N LYS A 419 -18.14 -37.55 18.19
CA LYS A 419 -17.71 -38.81 18.80
C LYS A 419 -18.91 -39.46 19.46
N VAL A 420 -19.10 -40.75 19.24
CA VAL A 420 -20.06 -41.52 20.03
C VAL A 420 -19.43 -41.96 21.36
N ASP A 421 -20.25 -42.08 22.40
CA ASP A 421 -19.87 -42.79 23.63
C ASP A 421 -20.12 -44.30 23.52
N GLU A 422 -19.84 -45.02 24.59
CA GLU A 422 -20.06 -46.48 24.72
C GLU A 422 -21.55 -46.88 24.60
N HIS A 423 -22.48 -45.91 24.69
CA HIS A 423 -23.92 -46.08 24.54
C HIS A 423 -24.44 -45.55 23.19
N ASN A 424 -23.51 -45.33 22.25
CA ASN A 424 -23.74 -44.85 20.89
C ASN A 424 -24.45 -43.47 20.81
N GLN A 425 -24.36 -42.65 21.86
CA GLN A 425 -24.90 -41.29 21.90
C GLN A 425 -23.87 -40.26 21.40
N PRO A 426 -24.28 -39.21 20.68
CA PRO A 426 -23.36 -38.18 20.17
C PRO A 426 -22.85 -37.29 21.32
N VAL A 427 -21.58 -37.49 21.71
CA VAL A 427 -20.88 -36.64 22.67
C VAL A 427 -20.54 -35.30 22.00
N LEU A 428 -21.16 -34.23 22.49
CA LEU A 428 -20.82 -32.86 22.07
C LEU A 428 -19.32 -32.60 22.32
N ALA A 429 -18.63 -32.06 21.32
CA ALA A 429 -17.20 -31.75 21.45
C ALA A 429 -16.99 -30.74 22.61
N PRO A 430 -16.09 -31.02 23.58
CA PRO A 430 -15.76 -30.08 24.65
C PRO A 430 -15.31 -28.73 24.10
N ALA A 431 -15.72 -27.64 24.77
CA ALA A 431 -15.38 -26.28 24.38
C ALA A 431 -13.87 -26.08 24.18
N ASP A 432 -13.05 -26.74 24.99
CA ASP A 432 -11.58 -26.72 24.92
C ASP A 432 -11.03 -27.15 23.56
N ARG A 433 -11.73 -28.04 22.82
CA ARG A 433 -11.32 -28.45 21.47
C ARG A 433 -11.39 -27.32 20.45
N PHE A 434 -12.25 -26.32 20.65
CA PHE A 434 -12.38 -25.20 19.72
C PHE A 434 -11.21 -24.20 19.82
N PHE A 435 -10.52 -24.15 20.97
CA PHE A 435 -9.44 -23.19 21.20
C PHE A 435 -8.18 -23.47 20.37
N SER A 436 -7.90 -24.73 20.00
CA SER A 436 -6.70 -25.08 19.23
C SER A 436 -6.78 -24.63 17.76
N TYR A 437 -7.97 -24.61 17.16
CA TYR A 437 -8.18 -24.24 15.75
C TYR A 437 -8.99 -22.97 15.53
N LYS A 438 -9.24 -22.17 16.57
CA LYS A 438 -10.00 -20.90 16.48
C LYS A 438 -9.50 -19.94 15.39
N HIS A 439 -8.21 -20.00 15.01
CA HIS A 439 -7.60 -19.17 13.96
C HIS A 439 -8.05 -19.58 12.55
N TYR A 440 -8.49 -20.82 12.36
CA TYR A 440 -9.04 -21.36 11.12
C TYR A 440 -10.55 -21.06 10.97
N LEU A 441 -11.15 -20.38 11.95
CA LEU A 441 -12.57 -20.00 11.95
C LEU A 441 -12.76 -18.55 11.51
N ASP A 442 -13.91 -18.27 10.92
CA ASP A 442 -14.37 -16.90 10.70
C ASP A 442 -15.07 -16.30 11.94
N GLY A 443 -15.48 -15.04 11.86
CA GLY A 443 -16.19 -14.35 12.95
C GLY A 443 -17.58 -14.90 13.27
N ASN A 444 -18.12 -15.82 12.45
CA ASN A 444 -19.36 -16.56 12.72
C ASN A 444 -19.09 -17.95 13.36
N GLY A 445 -17.82 -18.38 13.45
CA GLY A 445 -17.42 -19.71 13.93
C GLY A 445 -17.46 -20.81 12.87
N GLU A 446 -17.70 -20.45 11.59
CA GLU A 446 -17.60 -21.39 10.48
C GLU A 446 -16.13 -21.62 10.11
N LEU A 447 -15.79 -22.78 9.53
CA LEU A 447 -14.43 -23.04 9.07
C LEU A 447 -14.18 -22.20 7.81
N ILE A 448 -13.08 -21.45 7.75
CA ILE A 448 -12.64 -20.77 6.53
C ILE A 448 -12.41 -21.84 5.46
N ASP A 449 -12.80 -21.58 4.20
CA ASP A 449 -12.55 -22.53 3.12
C ASP A 449 -11.04 -22.78 2.95
N LYS A 450 -10.63 -24.04 2.76
CA LYS A 450 -9.22 -24.40 2.73
C LYS A 450 -8.45 -23.74 1.58
N GLU A 451 -9.08 -23.49 0.43
CA GLU A 451 -8.42 -22.85 -0.71
C GLU A 451 -8.23 -21.34 -0.45
N ILE A 452 -9.17 -20.71 0.27
CA ILE A 452 -8.99 -19.34 0.79
C ILE A 452 -7.80 -19.30 1.76
N LEU A 453 -7.73 -20.24 2.71
CA LEU A 453 -6.66 -20.23 3.72
C LEU A 453 -5.29 -20.63 3.14
N LYS A 454 -5.21 -21.49 2.11
CA LYS A 454 -3.95 -21.73 1.38
C LYS A 454 -3.36 -20.43 0.82
N VAL A 455 -4.17 -19.58 0.19
CA VAL A 455 -3.71 -18.30 -0.39
C VAL A 455 -3.29 -17.31 0.70
N ILE A 456 -4.02 -17.23 1.81
CA ILE A 456 -3.64 -16.45 2.99
C ILE A 456 -2.31 -16.96 3.58
N ALA A 457 -2.17 -18.27 3.75
CA ALA A 457 -1.00 -18.91 4.32
C ALA A 457 0.24 -18.71 3.41
N LYS A 458 0.12 -18.89 2.09
CA LYS A 458 1.23 -18.63 1.14
C LYS A 458 1.69 -17.18 1.12
N ALA A 459 0.83 -16.23 1.48
CA ALA A 459 1.19 -14.82 1.62
C ALA A 459 1.84 -14.48 2.98
N MET A 460 1.47 -15.17 4.06
CA MET A 460 1.92 -14.87 5.43
C MET A 460 3.10 -15.73 5.91
N ILE A 461 3.20 -16.97 5.43
CA ILE A 461 4.29 -17.92 5.72
C ILE A 461 5.42 -17.68 4.73
N ARG A 462 6.68 -17.71 5.19
CA ARG A 462 7.87 -17.36 4.39
C ARG A 462 8.79 -18.56 4.15
N ASN A 463 9.69 -18.42 3.18
CA ASN A 463 10.79 -19.36 2.90
C ASN A 463 10.38 -20.81 2.55
N LYS A 464 9.10 -21.07 2.28
CA LYS A 464 8.59 -22.36 1.77
C LYS A 464 8.50 -22.34 0.26
N VAL A 465 8.76 -23.44 -0.43
CA VAL A 465 8.83 -23.49 -1.91
C VAL A 465 7.59 -22.91 -2.62
N ASP A 466 6.40 -23.11 -2.07
CA ASP A 466 5.12 -22.64 -2.61
C ASP A 466 4.61 -21.31 -1.99
N SER A 467 5.45 -20.63 -1.19
CA SER A 467 5.17 -19.31 -0.62
C SER A 467 5.37 -18.19 -1.65
N PHE A 468 4.57 -17.12 -1.52
CA PHE A 468 4.74 -15.85 -2.23
C PHE A 468 5.81 -14.94 -1.60
N CYS A 469 6.40 -15.35 -0.47
CA CYS A 469 7.31 -14.57 0.36
C CYS A 469 8.65 -15.30 0.55
N GLN A 470 9.40 -15.47 -0.54
CA GLN A 470 10.78 -15.95 -0.47
C GLN A 470 11.72 -14.82 -0.01
N ALA A 471 12.64 -15.09 0.92
CA ALA A 471 13.67 -14.13 1.31
C ALA A 471 14.69 -13.83 0.18
N SER A 472 14.70 -14.61 -0.89
CA SER A 472 15.54 -14.42 -2.09
C SER A 472 14.79 -13.83 -3.30
N ASP A 473 13.46 -13.71 -3.28
CA ASP A 473 12.69 -13.10 -4.37
C ASP A 473 12.66 -11.57 -4.26
N VAL A 474 13.84 -10.97 -4.49
CA VAL A 474 13.98 -9.53 -4.73
C VAL A 474 13.45 -9.18 -6.14
N GLU A 475 13.54 -10.14 -7.09
CA GLU A 475 13.29 -9.96 -8.52
C GLU A 475 12.11 -10.79 -9.09
N THR A 476 10.90 -10.48 -8.61
CA THR A 476 9.66 -10.54 -9.41
C THR A 476 8.98 -11.91 -9.61
N THR A 477 8.55 -12.63 -8.56
CA THR A 477 7.50 -13.67 -8.71
C THR A 477 6.32 -13.63 -7.72
N GLY A 478 6.58 -13.38 -6.42
CA GLY A 478 5.60 -13.66 -5.35
C GLY A 478 4.27 -12.92 -5.49
N ILE A 479 4.29 -11.63 -5.81
CA ILE A 479 3.08 -10.81 -5.92
C ILE A 479 2.17 -11.24 -7.10
N SER A 480 2.76 -11.61 -8.24
CA SER A 480 1.99 -12.08 -9.39
C SER A 480 1.39 -13.46 -9.16
N ALA A 481 2.09 -14.34 -8.45
CA ALA A 481 1.54 -15.63 -8.04
C ALA A 481 0.35 -15.47 -7.06
N PHE A 482 0.41 -14.51 -6.14
CA PHE A 482 -0.71 -14.13 -5.28
C PHE A 482 -1.90 -13.58 -6.09
N VAL A 483 -1.65 -12.65 -7.04
CA VAL A 483 -2.69 -12.10 -7.93
C VAL A 483 -3.36 -13.19 -8.76
N ASP A 484 -2.60 -14.16 -9.29
CA ASP A 484 -3.15 -15.29 -10.05
C ASP A 484 -3.96 -16.26 -9.18
N ASP A 485 -3.53 -16.55 -7.95
CA ASP A 485 -4.33 -17.37 -7.03
C ASP A 485 -5.64 -16.65 -6.62
N LEU A 486 -5.65 -15.32 -6.50
CA LEU A 486 -6.91 -14.56 -6.36
C LEU A 486 -7.82 -14.67 -7.60
N ARG A 487 -7.25 -14.62 -8.81
CA ARG A 487 -7.99 -14.86 -10.07
C ARG A 487 -8.56 -16.30 -10.11
N ARG A 488 -7.82 -17.30 -9.62
CA ARG A 488 -8.29 -18.70 -9.50
C ARG A 488 -9.41 -18.86 -8.49
N LEU A 489 -9.33 -18.22 -7.32
CA LEU A 489 -10.44 -18.19 -6.34
C LEU A 489 -11.69 -17.56 -6.96
N TYR A 490 -11.57 -16.40 -7.62
CA TYR A 490 -12.69 -15.75 -8.30
C TYR A 490 -13.33 -16.68 -9.35
N GLY A 491 -12.51 -17.35 -10.17
CA GLY A 491 -12.97 -18.29 -11.19
C GLY A 491 -13.65 -19.53 -10.61
N GLY A 492 -13.01 -20.22 -9.67
CA GLY A 492 -13.52 -21.47 -9.08
C GLY A 492 -14.81 -21.27 -8.28
N PHE A 493 -14.87 -20.24 -7.44
CA PHE A 493 -16.11 -19.87 -6.75
C PHE A 493 -17.15 -19.26 -7.69
N GLY A 494 -16.74 -18.76 -8.87
CA GLY A 494 -17.63 -18.26 -9.93
C GLY A 494 -18.36 -19.36 -10.69
N THR A 495 -17.65 -20.41 -11.11
CA THR A 495 -18.19 -21.48 -11.98
C THR A 495 -19.20 -22.41 -11.30
N TYR A 496 -19.25 -22.45 -9.96
CA TYR A 496 -20.23 -23.24 -9.22
C TYR A 496 -21.66 -22.66 -9.34
N MET A 497 -22.35 -23.03 -10.43
CA MET A 497 -23.75 -22.69 -10.70
C MET A 497 -24.70 -23.79 -10.18
N PRO A 498 -25.34 -23.64 -8.99
CA PRO A 498 -26.54 -24.40 -8.69
C PRO A 498 -27.64 -23.96 -9.65
N THR A 499 -28.10 -24.86 -10.52
CA THR A 499 -28.97 -24.52 -11.66
C THR A 499 -30.39 -24.12 -11.26
N ARG A 500 -30.61 -22.83 -10.98
CA ARG A 500 -31.93 -22.18 -11.04
C ARG A 500 -31.84 -20.77 -11.62
N PRO A 501 -32.56 -20.47 -12.72
CA PRO A 501 -32.70 -19.09 -13.19
C PRO A 501 -33.75 -18.34 -12.35
N GLY A 502 -33.43 -17.12 -11.92
CA GLY A 502 -34.44 -16.15 -11.47
C GLY A 502 -34.10 -15.34 -10.23
N THR A 503 -34.38 -14.03 -10.32
CA THR A 503 -34.43 -13.05 -9.23
C THR A 503 -33.11 -12.69 -8.54
N LEU A 504 -32.59 -11.51 -8.91
CA LEU A 504 -31.96 -10.61 -7.94
C LEU A 504 -32.95 -10.35 -6.80
N VAL A 505 -32.74 -10.97 -5.63
CA VAL A 505 -33.57 -10.71 -4.45
C VAL A 505 -33.16 -9.35 -3.86
N LEU A 506 -33.84 -8.30 -4.33
CA LEU A 506 -33.97 -7.06 -3.58
C LEU A 506 -34.62 -7.38 -2.24
N SER A 507 -33.83 -7.41 -1.16
CA SER A 507 -34.27 -7.59 0.24
C SER A 507 -34.99 -6.33 0.76
N SER A 508 -36.05 -5.92 0.04
CA SER A 508 -36.95 -4.87 0.47
C SER A 508 -37.83 -5.37 1.63
N ARG A 509 -38.01 -4.49 2.63
CA ARG A 509 -38.59 -4.71 3.98
C ARG A 509 -37.52 -5.17 4.99
N SER A 510 -37.31 -4.49 6.13
CA SER A 510 -38.21 -3.56 6.84
C SER A 510 -37.51 -2.32 7.43
N ASN A 511 -37.40 -1.22 6.67
CA ASN A 511 -37.23 0.13 7.25
C ASN A 511 -37.77 1.29 6.39
N ALA A 512 -38.64 1.01 5.41
CA ALA A 512 -39.15 2.01 4.47
C ALA A 512 -40.00 3.11 5.14
N ALA A 513 -40.63 2.85 6.28
CA ALA A 513 -41.54 3.77 6.98
C ALA A 513 -40.86 4.96 7.70
N ARG A 514 -39.53 5.09 7.63
CA ARG A 514 -38.79 6.28 8.14
C ARG A 514 -37.85 6.94 7.12
N ARG A 515 -37.71 6.41 5.90
CA ARG A 515 -36.66 6.84 4.95
C ARG A 515 -36.95 8.13 4.15
N GLU A 516 -38.13 8.74 4.24
CA GLU A 516 -38.43 10.03 3.56
C GLU A 516 -38.09 11.29 4.38
N GLY A 517 -37.55 11.16 5.60
CA GLY A 517 -37.38 12.27 6.54
C GLY A 517 -36.44 13.41 6.09
N ASN A 518 -35.14 13.11 5.90
CA ASN A 518 -34.09 14.14 5.97
C ASN A 518 -33.27 14.35 4.69
N ILE A 519 -32.79 13.30 4.01
CA ILE A 519 -31.84 13.44 2.89
C ILE A 519 -32.45 14.20 1.70
N GLY A 520 -33.74 13.97 1.40
CA GLY A 520 -34.47 14.68 0.35
C GLY A 520 -34.75 16.16 0.66
N ARG A 521 -34.68 16.60 1.92
CA ARG A 521 -34.86 18.01 2.31
C ARG A 521 -33.61 18.84 2.04
N TRP A 522 -32.43 18.32 2.39
CA TRP A 522 -31.14 19.01 2.18
C TRP A 522 -30.87 19.29 0.70
N TRP A 523 -31.03 18.27 -0.17
CA TRP A 523 -30.81 18.43 -1.62
C TRP A 523 -31.80 19.40 -2.30
N LYS A 524 -33.08 19.41 -1.89
CA LYS A 524 -34.07 20.38 -2.42
C LYS A 524 -33.77 21.82 -1.97
N GLN A 525 -33.22 22.02 -0.77
CA GLN A 525 -32.80 23.34 -0.31
C GLN A 525 -31.56 23.85 -1.09
N LEU A 526 -30.55 23.01 -1.32
CA LEU A 526 -29.40 23.40 -2.15
C LEU A 526 -29.80 23.74 -3.60
N GLN A 527 -30.64 22.93 -4.24
CA GLN A 527 -31.09 23.22 -5.62
C GLN A 527 -31.93 24.50 -5.73
N THR A 528 -32.75 24.82 -4.71
CA THR A 528 -33.49 26.10 -4.69
C THR A 528 -32.63 27.30 -4.32
N TRP A 529 -31.45 27.11 -3.71
CA TRP A 529 -30.47 28.17 -3.47
C TRP A 529 -29.65 28.48 -4.73
N VAL A 530 -29.10 27.45 -5.40
CA VAL A 530 -28.32 27.60 -6.65
C VAL A 530 -29.13 28.31 -7.75
N ASN A 531 -30.42 28.01 -7.88
CA ASN A 531 -31.29 28.67 -8.88
C ASN A 531 -31.71 30.10 -8.50
N ARG A 532 -31.48 30.56 -7.26
CA ARG A 532 -31.74 31.96 -6.86
C ARG A 532 -30.53 32.88 -7.04
N GLY A 533 -29.33 32.33 -7.18
CA GLY A 533 -28.10 33.11 -7.42
C GLY A 533 -27.93 33.70 -8.83
N ARG A 534 -28.99 33.75 -9.66
CA ARG A 534 -28.93 34.21 -11.06
C ARG A 534 -30.04 35.21 -11.44
N SER A 535 -30.26 36.26 -10.66
CA SER A 535 -31.07 37.42 -11.12
C SER A 535 -30.74 38.75 -10.43
N SER A 536 -30.97 39.84 -11.19
CA SER A 536 -30.96 41.26 -10.80
C SER A 536 -29.65 41.90 -10.28
N ALA A 537 -29.27 43.01 -10.92
CA ALA A 537 -28.35 44.02 -10.42
C ALA A 537 -29.07 45.01 -9.47
N PRO A 538 -28.36 45.82 -8.64
CA PRO A 538 -28.97 46.60 -7.56
C PRO A 538 -29.63 47.91 -8.04
N PRO A 539 -30.83 48.26 -7.55
CA PRO A 539 -31.41 49.60 -7.71
C PRO A 539 -30.84 50.61 -6.68
N ARG A 540 -30.87 51.91 -7.03
CA ARG A 540 -30.53 53.02 -6.11
C ARG A 540 -31.67 53.31 -5.12
N PRO A 541 -31.39 53.84 -3.92
CA PRO A 541 -32.41 54.21 -2.95
C PRO A 541 -33.15 55.51 -3.35
N ALA A 542 -34.43 55.62 -2.99
CA ALA A 542 -35.23 56.83 -3.18
C ALA A 542 -36.32 57.01 -2.09
N GLY A 543 -36.43 58.23 -1.56
CA GLY A 543 -37.66 58.82 -1.01
C GLY A 543 -38.37 58.13 0.16
N MET A 544 -38.03 58.50 1.41
CA MET A 544 -39.02 58.45 2.49
C MET A 544 -40.08 59.56 2.27
N ALA A 545 -41.36 59.20 2.30
CA ALA A 545 -42.48 60.15 2.19
C ALA A 545 -43.50 59.99 3.33
N ALA A 546 -43.96 61.13 3.84
CA ALA A 546 -44.73 61.30 5.07
C ALA A 546 -45.97 60.40 5.25
N ARG A 547 -46.20 59.96 6.50
CA ARG A 547 -47.54 59.64 7.02
C ARG A 547 -48.10 60.87 7.76
N LYS A 548 -49.36 61.23 7.49
CA LYS A 548 -50.08 62.28 8.24
C LYS A 548 -50.53 61.78 9.62
N PRO A 549 -50.67 62.66 10.63
CA PRO A 549 -51.05 62.28 12.00
C PRO A 549 -52.54 61.96 12.16
N LYS A 550 -52.87 61.18 13.20
CA LYS A 550 -54.23 61.10 13.76
C LYS A 550 -54.48 62.25 14.74
N GLN A 551 -55.73 62.67 14.86
CA GLN A 551 -56.19 63.62 15.87
C GLN A 551 -56.37 62.95 17.25
N LEU A 552 -56.27 63.75 18.31
CA LEU A 552 -56.65 63.42 19.69
C LEU A 552 -57.55 64.53 20.25
N PRO A 553 -58.51 64.22 21.15
CA PRO A 553 -59.40 65.21 21.76
C PRO A 553 -58.76 65.93 22.97
N PRO A 554 -59.29 67.09 23.41
CA PRO A 554 -58.72 67.89 24.50
C PRO A 554 -59.39 67.70 25.89
N GLY A 555 -58.62 67.92 26.96
CA GLY A 555 -59.06 67.95 28.37
C GLY A 555 -59.21 66.56 29.02
N GLN A 556 -59.08 66.37 30.33
CA GLN A 556 -58.65 67.21 31.47
C GLN A 556 -57.73 66.29 32.34
N GLY A 557 -56.86 66.68 33.27
CA GLY A 557 -56.84 67.85 34.16
C GLY A 557 -57.24 67.44 35.59
N GLY A 558 -56.29 66.98 36.41
CA GLY A 558 -56.52 66.70 37.84
C GLY A 558 -55.57 65.67 38.48
N GLN A 559 -54.85 66.15 39.52
CA GLN A 559 -54.10 65.41 40.57
C GLN A 559 -53.00 64.43 40.14
#